data_AF-A0A7V9V706-F1
#
_entry.id   AF-A0A7V9V706-F1
#
_cell.length_a   1.000
_cell.length_b   1.000
_cell.length_c   1.000
_cell.angle_alpha   90.00
_cell.angle_beta   90.00
_cell.angle_gamma   90.00
#
_symmetry.space_group_name_H-M   'P 1'
#
loop_
_entity.id
_entity.type
_entity.pdbx_description
1 polymer ?
#
loop_
_entity_poly.entity_id
_entity_poly.type
_entity_poly.pdbx_seq_one_letter_code
_entity_poly.pdbx_strand_id
1 'polypeptide(L)'
;YRNDRKHPLEPPPRLLNRSNQALQTLERYKNRLDLVSGHLSALEVEDQVTVRDVVTFLQRAEMVRRISEEIDGYILELGLDGRLVRLQLEELMGGVEDDRRRVIQDYFQDRPKWHLDQADRALRDLGTENLLLLDEVAAVVHVPKENRGLEAGVQPRGFRLLHRIPRLPEGVHEALVERFGNLQKIMRATIEELDDVAGVGTVRARAIKEGLSRLAETSILDRYS
;
A
#
# COMPACT_ATOMS: atom_id res chain seq x y z
N TYR A 1 5.75 -6.68 -37.14
CA TYR A 1 6.49 -7.89 -36.74
C TYR A 1 7.91 -7.49 -36.39
N ARG A 2 8.48 -8.04 -35.32
CA ARG A 2 9.91 -7.90 -34.97
C ARG A 2 10.41 -9.26 -34.49
N ASN A 3 11.34 -9.87 -35.22
CA ASN A 3 11.67 -11.31 -35.08
C ASN A 3 10.38 -12.15 -35.14
N ASP A 4 10.23 -13.12 -34.24
CA ASP A 4 9.04 -13.99 -34.15
C ASP A 4 7.84 -13.32 -33.43
N ARG A 5 7.95 -12.05 -33.04
CA ARG A 5 6.87 -11.34 -32.33
C ARG A 5 5.97 -10.60 -33.32
N LYS A 6 4.69 -10.98 -33.33
CA LYS A 6 3.61 -10.23 -33.97
C LYS A 6 2.96 -9.29 -32.96
N HIS A 7 2.92 -8.00 -33.28
CA HIS A 7 2.19 -7.00 -32.52
C HIS A 7 1.32 -6.21 -33.50
N PRO A 8 -0.01 -6.39 -33.49
CA PRO A 8 -0.92 -5.62 -34.32
C PRO A 8 -1.08 -4.21 -33.72
N LEU A 9 -0.81 -3.17 -34.51
CA LEU A 9 -1.04 -1.79 -34.09
C LEU A 9 -2.51 -1.44 -34.24
N GLU A 10 -3.09 -0.82 -33.23
CA GLU A 10 -4.44 -0.28 -33.29
C GLU A 10 -4.44 1.19 -33.75
N PRO A 11 -5.50 1.64 -34.45
CA PRO A 11 -5.64 3.06 -34.80
C PRO A 11 -5.72 3.94 -33.54
N PRO A 12 -5.09 5.13 -33.51
CA PRO A 12 -5.09 6.01 -32.34
C PRO A 12 -6.46 6.30 -31.73
N PRO A 13 -7.55 6.55 -32.50
CA PRO A 13 -8.88 6.77 -31.91
C PRO A 13 -9.41 5.59 -31.10
N ARG A 14 -9.07 4.35 -31.50
CA ARG A 14 -9.48 3.13 -30.82
C ARG A 14 -8.69 2.93 -29.52
N LEU A 15 -7.38 3.17 -29.56
CA LEU A 15 -6.51 3.15 -28.38
C LEU A 15 -6.92 4.20 -27.35
N LEU A 16 -7.24 5.42 -27.79
CA LEU A 16 -7.75 6.48 -26.91
C LEU A 16 -9.07 6.07 -26.25
N ASN A 17 -10.00 5.47 -26.99
CA ASN A 17 -11.26 5.01 -26.42
C ASN A 17 -11.04 3.93 -25.34
N ARG A 18 -10.17 2.94 -25.60
CA ARG A 18 -9.81 1.92 -24.61
C ARG A 18 -9.10 2.50 -23.40
N SER A 19 -8.16 3.42 -23.61
CA SER A 19 -7.44 4.12 -22.54
C SER A 19 -8.42 4.83 -21.60
N ASN A 20 -9.40 5.53 -22.16
CA ASN A 20 -10.44 6.22 -21.37
C ASN A 20 -11.33 5.24 -20.59
N GLN A 21 -11.72 4.11 -21.19
CA GLN A 21 -12.50 3.08 -20.49
C GLN A 21 -11.69 2.43 -19.34
N ALA A 22 -10.42 2.16 -19.58
CA ALA A 22 -9.51 1.60 -18.59
C ALA A 22 -9.27 2.60 -17.45
N LEU A 23 -9.07 3.89 -17.74
CA LEU A 23 -8.95 4.95 -16.72
C LEU A 23 -10.20 5.06 -15.84
N GLN A 24 -11.40 5.05 -16.42
CA GLN A 24 -12.64 5.04 -15.64
C GLN A 24 -12.75 3.80 -14.75
N THR A 25 -12.21 2.67 -15.21
CA THR A 25 -12.16 1.44 -14.40
C THR A 25 -11.14 1.57 -13.27
N LEU A 26 -9.95 2.10 -13.57
CA LEU A 26 -8.91 2.38 -12.58
C LEU A 26 -9.44 3.31 -11.48
N GLU A 27 -10.12 4.40 -11.83
CA GLU A 27 -10.70 5.34 -10.89
C GLU A 27 -11.68 4.65 -9.91
N ARG A 28 -12.57 3.78 -10.41
CA ARG A 28 -13.47 3.00 -9.54
C ARG A 28 -12.71 2.07 -8.60
N TYR A 29 -11.65 1.43 -9.08
CA TYR A 29 -10.83 0.53 -8.26
C TYR A 29 -9.98 1.30 -7.25
N LYS A 30 -9.46 2.47 -7.61
CA LYS A 30 -8.74 3.38 -6.73
C LYS A 30 -9.65 3.89 -5.60
N ASN A 31 -10.86 4.33 -5.91
CA ASN A 31 -11.84 4.73 -4.90
C ASN A 31 -12.14 3.59 -3.92
N ARG A 32 -12.27 2.35 -4.42
CA ARG A 32 -12.43 1.17 -3.57
C ARG A 32 -11.20 0.90 -2.70
N LEU A 33 -10.00 1.06 -3.26
CA LEU A 33 -8.75 0.93 -2.52
C LEU A 33 -8.64 1.97 -1.41
N ASP A 34 -9.04 3.21 -1.66
CA ASP A 34 -9.00 4.30 -0.67
C ASP A 34 -9.92 4.01 0.52
N LEU A 35 -11.13 3.50 0.27
CA LEU A 35 -12.03 3.05 1.33
C LEU A 35 -11.40 1.92 2.17
N VAL A 36 -10.77 0.95 1.53
CA VAL A 36 -10.09 -0.16 2.22
C VAL A 36 -8.86 0.34 2.99
N SER A 37 -8.12 1.31 2.46
CA SER A 37 -6.98 1.96 3.11
C SER A 37 -7.41 2.71 4.38
N GLY A 38 -8.51 3.47 4.30
CA GLY A 38 -9.12 4.16 5.45
C GLY A 38 -9.55 3.17 6.53
N HIS A 39 -10.29 2.12 6.13
CA HIS A 39 -10.71 1.06 7.04
C HIS A 39 -9.54 0.36 7.74
N LEU A 40 -8.48 -0.01 6.99
CA LEU A 40 -7.29 -0.61 7.55
C LEU A 40 -6.59 0.35 8.54
N SER A 41 -6.54 1.64 8.24
CA SER A 41 -5.95 2.65 9.13
C SER A 41 -6.71 2.77 10.45
N ALA A 42 -8.04 2.71 10.42
CA ALA A 42 -8.87 2.70 11.62
C ALA A 42 -8.60 1.45 12.48
N LEU A 43 -8.55 0.26 11.86
CA LEU A 43 -8.25 -0.98 12.57
C LEU A 43 -6.84 -1.00 13.17
N GLU A 44 -5.85 -0.40 12.49
CA GLU A 44 -4.48 -0.29 12.99
C GLU A 44 -4.38 0.56 14.25
N VAL A 45 -5.07 1.70 14.27
CA VAL A 45 -5.15 2.60 15.41
C VAL A 45 -5.82 1.91 16.59
N GLU A 46 -6.88 1.15 16.34
CA GLU A 46 -7.67 0.45 17.36
C GLU A 46 -7.05 -0.89 17.82
N ASP A 47 -5.93 -1.33 17.23
CA ASP A 47 -5.28 -2.62 17.50
C ASP A 47 -6.18 -3.84 17.20
N GLN A 48 -6.97 -3.76 16.11
CA GLN A 48 -7.97 -4.77 15.73
C GLN A 48 -7.77 -5.36 14.34
N VAL A 49 -6.57 -5.22 13.78
CA VAL A 49 -6.30 -5.69 12.42
C VAL A 49 -6.25 -7.22 12.36
N THR A 50 -6.90 -7.79 11.36
CA THR A 50 -6.78 -9.20 11.02
C THR A 50 -5.97 -9.42 9.74
N VAL A 51 -5.49 -10.65 9.53
CA VAL A 51 -4.84 -11.03 8.26
C VAL A 51 -5.75 -10.70 7.06
N ARG A 52 -7.07 -10.94 7.19
CA ARG A 52 -8.07 -10.63 6.16
C ARG A 52 -8.01 -9.17 5.71
N ASP A 53 -7.91 -8.23 6.65
CA ASP A 53 -7.91 -6.79 6.35
C ASP A 53 -6.68 -6.41 5.53
N VAL A 54 -5.50 -6.91 5.95
CA VAL A 54 -4.23 -6.68 5.26
C VAL A 54 -4.27 -7.25 3.84
N VAL A 55 -4.72 -8.49 3.67
CA VAL A 55 -4.71 -9.14 2.36
C VAL A 55 -5.79 -8.59 1.43
N THR A 56 -6.90 -8.09 1.98
CA THR A 56 -7.92 -7.38 1.21
C THR A 56 -7.35 -6.08 0.65
N PHE A 57 -6.60 -5.31 1.46
CA PHE A 57 -5.90 -4.13 0.97
C PHE A 57 -4.90 -4.48 -0.14
N LEU A 58 -4.03 -5.47 0.08
CA LEU A 58 -2.99 -5.85 -0.88
C LEU A 58 -3.59 -6.38 -2.19
N GLN A 59 -4.66 -7.16 -2.12
CA GLN A 59 -5.41 -7.61 -3.30
C GLN A 59 -5.92 -6.41 -4.11
N ARG A 60 -6.52 -5.42 -3.46
CA ARG A 60 -7.07 -4.23 -4.13
C ARG A 60 -5.98 -3.37 -4.74
N ALA A 61 -4.87 -3.17 -4.02
CA ALA A 61 -3.72 -2.44 -4.53
C ALA A 61 -3.11 -3.14 -5.77
N GLU A 62 -3.00 -4.46 -5.74
CA GLU A 62 -2.50 -5.24 -6.88
C GLU A 62 -3.45 -5.17 -8.10
N MET A 63 -4.77 -5.18 -7.90
CA MET A 63 -5.72 -4.98 -9.00
C MET A 63 -5.60 -3.58 -9.63
N VAL A 64 -5.46 -2.53 -8.81
CA VAL A 64 -5.21 -1.15 -9.29
C VAL A 64 -3.93 -1.10 -10.12
N ARG A 65 -2.84 -1.69 -9.63
CA ARG A 65 -1.55 -1.77 -10.32
C ARG A 65 -1.63 -2.49 -11.67
N ARG A 66 -2.36 -3.60 -11.77
CA ARG A 66 -2.51 -4.33 -13.05
C ARG A 66 -3.26 -3.51 -14.10
N ILE A 67 -4.30 -2.79 -13.68
CA ILE A 67 -5.04 -1.90 -14.59
C ILE A 67 -4.14 -0.74 -15.04
N SER A 68 -3.31 -0.18 -14.15
CA SER A 68 -2.35 0.86 -14.54
C SER A 68 -1.33 0.36 -15.56
N GLU A 69 -0.81 -0.86 -15.39
CA GLU A 69 0.11 -1.47 -16.36
C GLU A 69 -0.52 -1.67 -17.74
N GLU A 70 -1.80 -2.01 -17.80
CA GLU A 70 -2.53 -2.12 -19.06
C GLU A 70 -2.67 -0.75 -19.75
N ILE A 71 -2.98 0.30 -18.97
CA ILE A 71 -3.08 1.68 -19.47
C ILE A 71 -1.72 2.18 -19.96
N ASP A 72 -0.64 1.88 -19.24
CA ASP A 72 0.73 2.20 -19.67
C ASP A 72 1.05 1.57 -21.04
N GLY A 73 0.59 0.34 -21.28
CA GLY A 73 0.66 -0.31 -22.59
C GLY A 73 -0.01 0.53 -23.69
N TYR A 74 -1.22 1.03 -23.44
CA TYR A 74 -1.94 1.89 -24.38
C TYR A 74 -1.24 3.24 -24.60
N ILE A 75 -0.71 3.86 -23.54
CA ILE A 75 0.04 5.12 -23.63
C ILE A 75 1.30 4.93 -24.48
N LEU A 76 2.00 3.81 -24.33
CA LEU A 76 3.19 3.51 -25.13
C LEU A 76 2.86 3.39 -26.62
N GLU A 77 1.73 2.77 -26.99
CA GLU A 77 1.28 2.69 -28.38
C GLU A 77 0.80 4.04 -28.93
N LEU A 78 0.18 4.89 -28.10
CA LEU A 78 -0.30 6.22 -28.48
C LEU A 78 0.84 7.24 -28.70
N GLY A 79 2.00 7.04 -28.06
CA GLY A 79 3.11 7.98 -28.16
C GLY A 79 2.74 9.39 -27.68
N LEU A 80 2.90 10.40 -28.54
CA LEU A 80 2.61 11.80 -28.21
C LEU A 80 1.12 12.05 -27.91
N ASP A 81 0.23 11.31 -28.55
CA ASP A 81 -1.22 11.44 -28.36
C ASP A 81 -1.68 10.93 -26.98
N GLY A 82 -0.82 10.17 -26.29
CA GLY A 82 -1.08 9.61 -24.96
C GLY A 82 -0.79 10.56 -23.79
N ARG A 83 -0.33 11.80 -24.04
CA ARG A 83 0.12 12.71 -22.98
C ARG A 83 -0.94 12.98 -21.90
N LEU A 84 -2.20 13.22 -22.29
CA LEU A 84 -3.28 13.47 -21.33
C LEU A 84 -3.63 12.21 -20.52
N VAL A 85 -3.68 11.06 -21.17
CA VAL A 85 -3.92 9.76 -20.53
C VAL A 85 -2.84 9.49 -19.47
N ARG A 86 -1.57 9.78 -19.79
CA ARG A 86 -0.45 9.66 -18.86
C ARG A 86 -0.61 10.54 -17.62
N LEU A 87 -0.96 11.82 -17.81
CA LEU A 87 -1.15 12.74 -16.68
C LEU A 87 -2.27 12.25 -15.73
N GLN A 88 -3.38 11.77 -16.29
CA GLN A 88 -4.49 11.21 -15.50
C GLN A 88 -4.09 9.92 -14.77
N LEU A 89 -3.30 9.07 -15.42
CA LEU A 89 -2.78 7.85 -14.79
C LEU A 89 -1.87 8.19 -13.61
N GLU A 90 -0.93 9.12 -13.80
CA GLU A 90 -0.01 9.57 -12.75
C GLU A 90 -0.75 10.16 -11.55
N GLU A 91 -1.80 10.95 -11.79
CA GLU A 91 -2.67 11.50 -10.75
C GLU A 91 -3.40 10.39 -9.97
N LEU A 92 -4.03 9.43 -10.66
CA LEU A 92 -4.75 8.33 -10.04
C LEU A 92 -3.84 7.38 -9.25
N MET A 93 -2.61 7.17 -9.71
CA MET A 93 -1.64 6.27 -9.09
C MET A 93 -0.83 6.92 -7.97
N GLY A 94 -1.02 8.22 -7.73
CA GLY A 94 -0.35 8.96 -6.65
C GLY A 94 -0.45 8.25 -5.31
N GLY A 95 0.70 7.89 -4.73
CA GLY A 95 0.83 7.24 -3.42
C GLY A 95 0.42 5.77 -3.34
N VAL A 96 -0.12 5.16 -4.41
CA VAL A 96 -0.60 3.76 -4.39
C VAL A 96 0.54 2.77 -4.15
N GLU A 97 1.63 2.89 -4.90
CA GLU A 97 2.78 1.97 -4.77
C GLU A 97 3.48 2.14 -3.42
N ASP A 98 3.56 3.37 -2.90
CA ASP A 98 4.16 3.65 -1.60
C ASP A 98 3.33 3.05 -0.46
N ASP A 99 2.00 3.25 -0.47
CA ASP A 99 1.11 2.65 0.52
C ASP A 99 1.12 1.12 0.43
N ARG A 100 1.12 0.55 -0.79
CA ARG A 100 1.28 -0.90 -1.02
C ARG A 100 2.56 -1.43 -0.39
N ARG A 101 3.71 -0.80 -0.68
CA ARG A 101 5.01 -1.20 -0.12
C ARG A 101 5.02 -1.12 1.41
N ARG A 102 4.43 -0.06 1.98
CA ARG A 102 4.37 0.16 3.44
C ARG A 102 3.51 -0.86 4.15
N VAL A 103 2.36 -1.23 3.58
CA VAL A 103 1.53 -2.30 4.15
C VAL A 103 2.28 -3.63 4.14
N ILE A 104 2.96 -3.98 3.06
CA ILE A 104 3.80 -5.18 3.07
C ILE A 104 4.87 -5.03 4.18
N GLN A 105 5.59 -3.92 4.24
CA GLN A 105 6.63 -3.69 5.26
C GLN A 105 6.11 -3.82 6.71
N ASP A 106 4.89 -3.36 6.98
CA ASP A 106 4.31 -3.36 8.32
C ASP A 106 3.86 -4.74 8.79
N TYR A 107 3.43 -5.61 7.88
CA TYR A 107 2.88 -6.93 8.22
C TYR A 107 3.76 -8.10 7.80
N PHE A 108 4.85 -7.81 7.09
CA PHE A 108 5.81 -8.81 6.68
C PHE A 108 6.55 -9.42 7.86
N GLN A 109 6.67 -10.74 7.86
CA GLN A 109 7.56 -11.46 8.77
C GLN A 109 8.76 -11.99 8.00
N ASP A 110 9.93 -11.45 8.32
CA ASP A 110 11.20 -11.94 7.77
C ASP A 110 11.39 -13.42 8.09
N ARG A 111 11.82 -14.19 7.09
CA ARG A 111 12.26 -15.57 7.23
C ARG A 111 13.66 -15.68 6.63
N PRO A 112 14.47 -16.69 7.01
CA PRO A 112 15.86 -16.84 6.53
C PRO A 112 16.06 -16.84 5.01
N LYS A 113 15.03 -17.09 4.21
CA LYS A 113 15.06 -17.10 2.74
C LYS A 113 13.92 -16.30 2.09
N TRP A 114 13.16 -15.55 2.89
CA TRP A 114 12.01 -14.80 2.41
C TRP A 114 12.08 -13.36 2.94
N HIS A 115 12.23 -12.41 2.03
CA HIS A 115 12.41 -10.99 2.28
C HIS A 115 11.30 -10.15 1.64
N LEU A 116 11.22 -8.88 2.06
CA LEU A 116 10.21 -7.92 1.61
C LEU A 116 10.06 -7.86 0.08
N ASP A 117 11.18 -7.78 -0.65
CA ASP A 117 11.19 -7.71 -2.11
C ASP A 117 10.67 -9.00 -2.77
N GLN A 118 10.81 -10.15 -2.10
CA GLN A 118 10.28 -11.41 -2.61
C GLN A 118 8.77 -11.52 -2.40
N ALA A 119 8.26 -11.02 -1.26
CA ALA A 119 6.82 -10.91 -1.03
C ALA A 119 6.15 -9.98 -2.06
N ASP A 120 6.76 -8.82 -2.34
CA ASP A 120 6.26 -7.89 -3.35
C ASP A 120 6.23 -8.52 -4.74
N ARG A 121 7.33 -9.14 -5.18
CA ARG A 121 7.40 -9.83 -6.48
C ARG A 121 6.38 -10.95 -6.60
N ALA A 122 6.28 -11.78 -5.57
CA ALA A 122 5.38 -12.92 -5.63
C ALA A 122 3.90 -12.49 -5.68
N LEU A 123 3.53 -11.35 -5.06
CA LEU A 123 2.19 -10.76 -5.22
C LEU A 123 1.94 -10.31 -6.66
N ARG A 124 2.94 -9.73 -7.33
CA ARG A 124 2.86 -9.33 -8.74
C ARG A 124 2.70 -10.54 -9.67
N ASP A 125 3.44 -11.61 -9.38
CA ASP A 125 3.46 -12.84 -10.20
C ASP A 125 2.21 -13.73 -10.01
N LEU A 126 1.35 -13.40 -9.04
CA LEU A 126 0.15 -14.17 -8.75
C LEU A 126 -0.83 -14.15 -9.94
N GLY A 127 -1.30 -15.30 -10.41
CA GLY A 127 -2.31 -15.34 -11.47
C GLY A 127 -3.60 -14.62 -11.07
N THR A 128 -4.34 -14.06 -12.04
CA THR A 128 -5.59 -13.31 -11.78
C THR A 128 -6.61 -14.13 -10.99
N GLU A 129 -6.74 -15.44 -11.28
CA GLU A 129 -7.64 -16.33 -10.54
C GLU A 129 -7.20 -16.50 -9.08
N ASN A 130 -5.91 -16.72 -8.85
CA ASN A 130 -5.36 -16.87 -7.51
C ASN A 130 -5.41 -15.55 -6.72
N LEU A 131 -5.28 -14.40 -7.39
CA LEU A 131 -5.42 -13.10 -6.75
C LEU A 131 -6.80 -12.91 -6.12
N LEU A 132 -7.85 -13.53 -6.66
CA LEU A 132 -9.20 -13.46 -6.09
C LEU A 132 -9.35 -14.27 -4.80
N LEU A 133 -8.43 -15.20 -4.52
CA LEU A 133 -8.43 -16.05 -3.36
C LEU A 133 -7.55 -15.41 -2.26
N LEU A 134 -8.17 -14.87 -1.21
CA LEU A 134 -7.46 -14.17 -0.13
C LEU A 134 -6.44 -15.07 0.59
N ASP A 135 -6.68 -16.38 0.65
CA ASP A 135 -5.74 -17.32 1.23
C ASP A 135 -4.44 -17.44 0.44
N GLU A 136 -4.50 -17.39 -0.89
CA GLU A 136 -3.35 -17.40 -1.79
C GLU A 136 -2.54 -16.11 -1.66
N VAL A 137 -3.22 -14.95 -1.62
CA VAL A 137 -2.59 -13.66 -1.37
C VAL A 137 -1.84 -13.69 -0.02
N ALA A 138 -2.49 -14.16 1.03
CA ALA A 138 -1.90 -14.22 2.35
C ALA A 138 -0.73 -15.23 2.44
N ALA A 139 -0.76 -16.33 1.69
CA ALA A 139 0.34 -17.29 1.60
C ALA A 139 1.57 -16.64 0.95
N VAL A 140 1.37 -15.89 -0.13
CA VAL A 140 2.46 -15.27 -0.88
C VAL A 140 3.13 -14.12 -0.13
N VAL A 141 2.34 -13.26 0.53
CA VAL A 141 2.87 -12.11 1.27
C VAL A 141 3.49 -12.55 2.61
N HIS A 142 3.27 -13.80 3.03
CA HIS A 142 3.79 -14.38 4.28
C HIS A 142 3.35 -13.60 5.53
N VAL A 143 2.10 -13.14 5.53
CA VAL A 143 1.49 -12.59 6.74
C VAL A 143 1.31 -13.73 7.74
N PRO A 144 1.67 -13.56 9.04
CA PRO A 144 1.47 -14.57 10.05
C PRO A 144 0.01 -15.00 10.15
N LYS A 145 -0.26 -16.21 9.67
CA LYS A 145 -1.50 -16.94 9.93
C LYS A 145 -1.22 -17.87 11.11
N GLU A 146 -1.42 -17.40 12.35
CA GLU A 146 -1.55 -18.33 13.47
C GLU A 146 -2.63 -19.40 13.15
N ASN A 147 -2.93 -20.34 14.06
CA ASN A 147 -3.95 -21.38 13.84
C ASN A 147 -5.38 -20.86 13.53
N ARG A 148 -5.58 -19.55 13.42
CA ARG A 148 -6.82 -18.84 13.10
C ARG A 148 -6.95 -18.40 11.63
N GLY A 149 -5.95 -18.66 10.79
CA GLY A 149 -6.02 -18.36 9.35
C GLY A 149 -6.21 -16.86 9.08
N LEU A 150 -7.19 -16.49 8.25
CA LEU A 150 -7.48 -15.10 7.91
C LEU A 150 -8.00 -14.25 9.09
N GLU A 151 -8.56 -14.89 10.12
CA GLU A 151 -9.08 -14.21 11.31
C GLU A 151 -8.03 -14.05 12.42
N ALA A 152 -6.77 -14.42 12.13
CA ALA A 152 -5.67 -14.16 13.04
C ALA A 152 -5.45 -12.65 13.20
N GLY A 153 -5.35 -12.19 14.45
CA GLY A 153 -5.01 -10.80 14.75
C GLY A 153 -3.54 -10.53 14.44
N VAL A 154 -3.24 -9.38 13.86
CA VAL A 154 -1.89 -8.96 13.49
C VAL A 154 -1.67 -7.50 13.85
N GLN A 155 -0.43 -7.13 14.14
CA GLN A 155 -0.07 -5.76 14.51
C GLN A 155 0.88 -5.16 13.48
N PRO A 156 0.65 -3.92 13.01
CA PRO A 156 1.58 -3.23 12.13
C PRO A 156 2.85 -2.83 12.90
N ARG A 157 3.99 -2.83 12.21
CA ARG A 157 5.25 -2.28 12.75
C ARG A 157 5.17 -0.76 12.97
N GLY A 158 4.51 -0.02 12.07
CA GLY A 158 4.20 1.40 12.18
C GLY A 158 4.72 2.28 11.03
N PHE A 159 5.41 1.72 10.04
CA PHE A 159 5.99 2.45 8.91
C PHE A 159 4.95 3.24 8.11
N ARG A 160 3.74 2.71 7.94
CA ARG A 160 2.69 3.39 7.16
C ARG A 160 2.21 4.67 7.84
N LEU A 161 1.82 4.60 9.11
CA LEU A 161 1.33 5.79 9.82
C LEU A 161 2.43 6.80 10.09
N LEU A 162 3.66 6.35 10.38
CA LEU A 162 4.80 7.27 10.56
C LEU A 162 5.10 8.08 9.31
N HIS A 163 4.98 7.49 8.13
CA HIS A 163 5.23 8.21 6.87
C HIS A 163 4.20 9.27 6.55
N ARG A 164 2.97 9.12 7.06
CA ARG A 164 1.93 10.14 6.91
C ARG A 164 2.20 11.38 7.76
N ILE A 165 3.20 11.34 8.66
CA ILE A 165 3.64 12.48 9.45
C ILE A 165 4.55 13.37 8.59
N PRO A 166 4.16 14.62 8.29
CA PRO A 166 4.92 15.46 7.39
C PRO A 166 6.35 15.73 7.88
N ARG A 167 7.31 15.71 6.94
CA ARG A 167 8.72 16.10 7.16
C ARG A 167 9.48 15.22 8.16
N LEU A 168 9.01 14.00 8.40
CA LEU A 168 9.72 13.01 9.20
C LEU A 168 10.72 12.26 8.30
N PRO A 169 12.04 12.28 8.60
CA PRO A 169 13.03 11.57 7.79
C PRO A 169 12.87 10.05 7.87
N GLU A 170 13.18 9.35 6.78
CA GLU A 170 13.00 7.89 6.69
C GLU A 170 13.80 7.11 7.74
N GLY A 171 15.05 7.51 8.02
CA GLY A 171 15.86 6.90 9.07
C GLY A 171 15.26 7.02 10.48
N VAL A 172 14.38 8.00 10.71
CA VAL A 172 13.65 8.10 11.98
C VAL A 172 12.54 7.06 12.06
N HIS A 173 11.89 6.72 10.93
CA HIS A 173 10.88 5.66 10.91
C HIS A 173 11.50 4.32 11.31
N GLU A 174 12.64 3.99 10.72
CA GLU A 174 13.37 2.76 11.01
C GLU A 174 13.78 2.68 12.48
N ALA A 175 14.38 3.75 13.03
CA ALA A 175 14.81 3.79 14.43
C ALA A 175 13.64 3.63 15.42
N LEU A 176 12.49 4.24 15.14
CA LEU A 176 11.29 4.09 15.97
C LEU A 176 10.74 2.66 15.90
N VAL A 177 10.62 2.09 14.71
CA VAL A 177 10.14 0.73 14.54
C VAL A 177 11.09 -0.27 15.19
N GLU A 178 12.41 -0.10 15.06
CA GLU A 178 13.41 -0.95 15.70
C GLU A 178 13.32 -0.86 17.23
N ARG A 179 13.14 0.35 17.79
CA ARG A 179 13.04 0.57 19.23
C ARG A 179 11.76 -0.02 19.84
N PHE A 180 10.61 0.23 19.24
CA PHE A 180 9.31 -0.07 19.84
C PHE A 180 8.70 -1.38 19.31
N GLY A 181 9.04 -1.80 18.09
CA GLY A 181 8.63 -3.06 17.47
C GLY A 181 7.22 -3.08 16.86
N ASN A 182 6.27 -2.31 17.39
CA ASN A 182 4.93 -2.18 16.79
C ASN A 182 4.32 -0.79 17.00
N LEU A 183 3.34 -0.46 16.17
CA LEU A 183 2.66 0.83 16.17
C LEU A 183 2.05 1.19 17.53
N GLN A 184 1.42 0.23 18.20
CA GLN A 184 0.74 0.47 19.48
C GLN A 184 1.69 0.93 20.57
N LYS A 185 2.90 0.35 20.61
CA LYS A 185 3.96 0.79 21.52
C LYS A 185 4.44 2.20 21.16
N ILE A 186 4.62 2.51 19.88
CA ILE A 186 5.00 3.85 19.43
C ILE A 186 3.95 4.89 19.83
N MET A 187 2.66 4.59 19.63
CA MET A 187 1.56 5.47 19.98
C MET A 187 1.45 5.72 21.49
N ARG A 188 1.76 4.71 22.31
CA ARG A 188 1.73 4.83 23.78
C ARG A 188 2.97 5.50 24.37
N ALA A 189 4.09 5.50 23.64
CA ALA A 189 5.37 6.06 24.10
C ALA A 189 5.23 7.53 24.57
N THR A 190 5.94 7.88 25.64
CA THR A 190 6.01 9.27 26.11
C THR A 190 6.90 10.12 25.21
N ILE A 191 6.85 11.45 25.37
CA ILE A 191 7.72 12.36 24.60
C ILE A 191 9.19 12.07 24.92
N GLU A 192 9.50 11.76 26.19
CA GLU A 192 10.84 11.42 26.65
C GLU A 192 11.34 10.12 26.00
N GLU A 193 10.50 9.07 25.97
CA GLU A 193 10.87 7.80 25.33
C GLU A 193 11.10 7.93 23.82
N LEU A 194 10.35 8.83 23.15
CA LEU A 194 10.55 9.14 21.75
C LEU A 194 11.82 9.99 21.52
N ASP A 195 12.12 10.93 22.42
CA ASP A 195 13.32 11.79 22.37
C ASP A 195 14.61 10.96 22.47
N ASP A 196 14.59 9.92 23.30
CA ASP A 196 15.70 8.98 23.49
C ASP A 196 16.06 8.17 22.22
N VAL A 197 15.20 8.16 21.21
CA VAL A 197 15.47 7.48 19.94
C VAL A 197 16.40 8.32 19.07
N ALA A 198 17.48 7.69 18.60
CA ALA A 198 18.50 8.34 17.78
C ALA A 198 17.88 9.07 16.57
N GLY A 199 18.18 10.36 16.44
CA GLY A 199 17.70 11.18 15.34
C GLY A 199 16.30 11.78 15.52
N VAL A 200 15.57 11.49 16.60
CA VAL A 200 14.28 12.13 16.90
C VAL A 200 14.52 13.52 17.48
N GLY A 201 14.96 13.62 18.74
CA GLY A 201 15.05 14.90 19.44
C GLY A 201 13.68 15.43 19.88
N THR A 202 13.66 16.25 20.93
CA THR A 202 12.42 16.67 21.62
C THR A 202 11.37 17.31 20.69
N VAL A 203 11.82 18.10 19.70
CA VAL A 203 10.93 18.75 18.74
C VAL A 203 10.23 17.73 17.83
N ARG A 204 10.95 16.72 17.32
CA ARG A 204 10.34 15.67 16.50
C ARG A 204 9.49 14.74 17.35
N ALA A 205 9.89 14.43 18.57
CA ALA A 205 9.10 13.61 19.49
C ALA A 205 7.69 14.18 19.69
N ARG A 206 7.58 15.50 19.92
CA ARG A 206 6.28 16.20 19.99
C ARG A 206 5.51 16.12 18.67
N ALA A 207 6.17 16.41 17.54
CA ALA A 207 5.54 16.35 16.23
C ALA A 207 5.03 14.94 15.87
N ILE A 208 5.75 13.89 16.26
CA ILE A 208 5.35 12.49 16.10
C ILE A 208 4.09 12.22 16.93
N LYS A 209 4.12 12.58 18.22
CA LYS A 209 3.00 12.34 19.13
C LYS A 209 1.72 13.04 18.66
N GLU A 210 1.83 14.31 18.29
CA GLU A 210 0.71 15.08 17.73
C GLU A 210 0.24 14.52 16.38
N GLY A 211 1.17 14.13 15.50
CA GLY A 211 0.88 13.55 14.21
C GLY A 211 0.09 12.25 14.33
N LEU A 212 0.53 11.34 15.19
CA LEU A 212 -0.18 10.07 15.46
C LEU A 212 -1.54 10.31 16.11
N SER A 213 -1.66 11.27 17.03
CA SER A 213 -2.95 11.59 17.66
C SER A 213 -3.95 12.13 16.64
N ARG A 214 -3.53 13.04 15.76
CA ARG A 214 -4.39 13.55 14.67
C ARG A 214 -4.82 12.44 13.71
N LEU A 215 -3.90 11.57 13.31
CA LEU A 215 -4.20 10.45 12.42
C LEU A 215 -5.20 9.48 13.07
N ALA A 216 -5.08 9.23 14.37
CA ALA A 216 -6.02 8.41 15.11
C ALA A 216 -7.43 9.04 15.15
N GLU A 217 -7.52 10.35 15.43
CA GLU A 217 -8.78 11.09 15.41
C GLU A 217 -9.45 11.05 14.03
N THR A 218 -8.70 11.32 12.96
CA THR A 218 -9.24 11.27 11.58
C THR A 218 -9.72 9.86 11.22
N SER A 219 -8.95 8.82 11.55
CA SER A 219 -9.31 7.44 11.20
C SER A 219 -10.60 6.98 11.89
N ILE A 220 -10.89 7.50 13.09
CA ILE A 220 -12.15 7.22 13.80
C ILE A 220 -13.31 7.96 13.11
N LEU A 221 -13.13 9.21 12.70
CA LEU A 221 -14.16 10.01 12.03
C LEU A 221 -14.54 9.46 10.65
N ASP A 222 -13.55 9.01 9.88
CA ASP A 222 -13.73 8.45 8.55
C ASP A 222 -14.56 7.15 8.55
N ARG A 223 -14.62 6.43 9.69
CA ARG A 223 -15.48 5.24 9.84
C ARG A 223 -16.98 5.59 9.90
N TYR A 224 -17.32 6.79 10.35
CA TYR A 224 -18.71 7.24 10.54
C TYR A 224 -19.22 8.14 9.40
N SER A 225 -18.40 8.39 8.37
CA SER A 225 -18.74 9.17 7.17
C SER A 225 -19.02 8.27 5.97
#